data_AF-A0A348V6K1-F1
#
_entry.id   AF-A0A348V6K1-F1
#
_cell.length_a   1.000
_cell.length_b   1.000
_cell.length_c   1.000
_cell.angle_alpha   90.00
_cell.angle_beta   90.00
_cell.angle_gamma   90.00
#
_symmetry.space_group_name_H-M   'P 1'
#
loop_
_entity.id
_entity.type
_entity.pdbx_description
1 polymer ?
#
loop_
_entity_poly.entity_id
_entity_poly.type
_entity_poly.pdbx_seq_one_letter_code
_entity_poly.pdbx_strand_id
1 'polypeptide(L)'
;MSLFRKKPVVVEAITFDEMIEHGTNTGGNIVNGMPWSFTYNGHPISHENDKCYLIPTLEGTHNMTPGDMLITGVSGEIYPCKIDIFLKTYEAVEA
;
A
#
# COMPACT_ATOMS: atom_id res chain seq x y z
N MET A 1 -14.51 23.25 27.10
CA MET A 1 -13.92 22.04 26.49
C MET A 1 -14.44 21.94 25.08
N SER A 2 -13.56 21.68 24.11
CA SER A 2 -13.95 21.57 22.71
C SER A 2 -13.86 20.10 22.29
N LEU A 3 -14.96 19.58 21.75
CA LEU A 3 -15.05 18.22 21.22
C LEU A 3 -14.97 18.29 19.70
N PHE A 4 -14.19 17.39 19.10
CA PHE A 4 -14.02 17.30 17.65
C PHE A 4 -14.20 15.85 17.21
N ARG A 5 -14.82 15.65 16.04
CA ARG A 5 -14.95 14.33 15.39
C ARG A 5 -14.03 14.27 14.17
N LYS A 6 -13.43 13.09 13.91
CA LYS A 6 -12.69 12.84 12.66
C LYS A 6 -13.66 12.97 11.48
N LYS A 7 -13.22 13.58 10.38
CA LYS A 7 -14.01 13.60 9.15
C LYS A 7 -14.08 12.18 8.57
N PRO A 8 -15.23 11.74 8.01
CA PRO A 8 -15.27 10.51 7.23
C PRO A 8 -14.36 10.68 5.99
N VAL A 9 -13.60 9.65 5.67
CA VAL A 9 -12.62 9.65 4.59
C VAL A 9 -12.78 8.35 3.81
N VAL A 10 -12.88 8.46 2.50
CA VAL A 10 -12.73 7.33 1.56
C VAL A 10 -11.26 7.27 1.16
N VAL A 11 -10.70 6.07 1.13
CA VAL A 11 -9.30 5.82 0.74
C VAL A 11 -9.26 4.84 -0.42
N GLU A 12 -8.23 4.95 -1.25
CA GLU A 12 -7.90 3.91 -2.22
C GLU A 12 -6.99 2.88 -1.54
N ALA A 13 -7.21 1.60 -1.81
CA ALA A 13 -6.36 0.54 -1.31
C ALA A 13 -6.25 -0.56 -2.36
N ILE A 14 -5.04 -1.08 -2.53
CA ILE A 14 -4.77 -2.22 -3.42
C ILE A 14 -4.17 -3.37 -2.62
N THR A 15 -4.40 -4.58 -3.09
CA THR A 15 -3.81 -5.80 -2.55
C THR A 15 -2.33 -5.91 -2.93
N PHE A 16 -1.64 -6.83 -2.27
CA PHE A 16 -0.27 -7.18 -2.64
C PHE A 16 -0.15 -7.61 -4.11
N ASP A 17 -1.08 -8.42 -4.61
CA ASP A 17 -1.05 -8.93 -5.99
C ASP A 17 -1.21 -7.81 -7.02
N GLU A 18 -2.17 -6.91 -6.81
CA GLU A 18 -2.37 -5.72 -7.65
C GLU A 18 -1.14 -4.79 -7.64
N MET A 19 -0.45 -4.69 -6.49
CA MET A 19 0.81 -3.93 -6.39
C MET A 19 1.93 -4.58 -7.22
N ILE A 20 2.03 -5.92 -7.21
CA ILE A 20 2.98 -6.66 -8.06
C ILE A 20 2.64 -6.49 -9.54
N GLU A 21 1.36 -6.56 -9.90
CA GLU A 21 0.91 -6.34 -11.27
C GLU A 21 1.28 -4.92 -11.75
N HIS A 22 1.00 -3.90 -10.92
CA HIS A 22 1.42 -2.52 -11.19
C HIS A 22 2.94 -2.43 -11.38
N GLY A 23 3.71 -3.02 -10.48
CA GLY A 23 5.17 -3.02 -10.56
C GLY A 23 5.71 -3.80 -11.76
N THR A 24 5.01 -4.83 -12.21
CA THR A 24 5.36 -5.61 -13.42
C THR A 24 5.13 -4.80 -14.68
N ASN A 25 4.07 -3.99 -14.70
CA ASN A 25 3.73 -3.13 -15.84
C ASN A 25 4.56 -1.84 -15.91
N THR A 26 5.11 -1.38 -14.78
CA THR A 26 5.79 -0.08 -14.67
C THR A 26 7.27 -0.14 -14.28
N GLY A 27 7.72 -1.28 -13.76
CA GLY A 27 9.00 -1.43 -13.08
C GLY A 27 10.16 -1.90 -13.94
N GLY A 28 11.28 -2.13 -13.25
CA GLY A 28 12.55 -2.60 -13.82
C GLY A 28 12.64 -4.12 -13.94
N ASN A 29 13.82 -4.68 -13.62
CA ASN A 29 14.10 -6.11 -13.76
C ASN A 29 13.14 -6.98 -12.92
N ILE A 30 12.59 -8.02 -13.54
CA ILE A 30 11.65 -8.96 -12.90
C ILE A 30 12.38 -10.27 -12.65
N VAL A 31 12.35 -10.74 -11.40
CA VAL A 31 12.94 -12.03 -10.99
C VAL A 31 11.84 -12.84 -10.32
N ASN A 32 11.59 -14.06 -10.79
CA ASN A 32 10.51 -14.94 -10.27
C ASN A 32 9.12 -14.29 -10.27
N GLY A 33 8.82 -13.42 -11.24
CA GLY A 33 7.54 -12.70 -11.29
C GLY A 33 7.44 -11.52 -10.32
N MET A 34 8.53 -11.16 -9.64
CA MET A 34 8.59 -10.02 -8.73
C MET A 34 9.46 -8.89 -9.30
N PRO A 35 8.90 -7.69 -9.48
CA PRO A 35 9.69 -6.53 -9.91
C PRO A 35 10.62 -6.09 -8.78
N TRP A 36 11.92 -5.94 -9.07
CA TRP A 36 12.93 -5.63 -8.05
C TRP A 36 12.75 -4.22 -7.45
N SER A 37 12.38 -3.26 -8.29
CA SER A 37 12.01 -1.91 -7.87
C SER A 37 11.08 -1.26 -8.89
N PHE A 38 10.16 -0.44 -8.38
CA PHE A 38 9.21 0.32 -9.17
C PHE A 38 8.69 1.53 -8.38
N THR A 39 7.85 2.33 -9.01
CA THR A 39 7.22 3.50 -8.38
C THR A 39 5.71 3.32 -8.34
N TYR A 40 5.10 3.58 -7.20
CA TYR A 40 3.65 3.58 -7.01
C TYR A 40 3.23 4.91 -6.39
N ASN A 41 2.33 5.64 -7.05
CA ASN A 41 1.87 6.98 -6.62
C ASN A 41 3.00 7.95 -6.24
N GLY A 42 4.14 7.88 -6.95
CA GLY A 42 5.31 8.72 -6.70
C GLY A 42 6.25 8.23 -5.59
N HIS A 43 5.95 7.09 -4.95
CA HIS A 43 6.78 6.49 -3.90
C HIS A 43 7.62 5.33 -4.45
N PRO A 44 8.92 5.24 -4.11
CA PRO A 44 9.75 4.12 -4.52
C PRO A 44 9.41 2.88 -3.69
N ILE A 45 9.16 1.77 -4.36
CA ILE A 45 8.93 0.47 -3.75
C ILE A 45 10.11 -0.43 -4.11
N SER A 46 10.71 -1.06 -3.10
CA SER A 46 11.86 -1.95 -3.28
C SER A 46 11.57 -3.35 -2.74
N HIS A 47 12.00 -4.34 -3.52
CA HIS A 47 11.89 -5.75 -3.17
C HIS A 47 12.89 -6.09 -2.05
N GLU A 48 12.42 -6.74 -0.99
CA GLU A 48 13.27 -7.30 0.09
C GLU A 48 13.45 -8.81 -0.08
N ASN A 49 12.36 -9.52 -0.33
CA ASN A 49 12.34 -10.97 -0.59
C ASN A 49 11.03 -11.36 -1.30
N ASP A 50 10.93 -12.65 -1.69
CA ASP A 50 9.83 -13.22 -2.48
C ASP A 50 8.41 -13.04 -1.89
N LYS A 51 8.28 -12.45 -0.68
CA LYS A 51 7.00 -12.16 -0.02
C LYS A 51 6.98 -10.80 0.68
N CYS A 52 7.95 -9.93 0.42
CA CYS A 52 8.09 -8.68 1.16
C CYS A 52 8.64 -7.55 0.28
N TYR A 53 7.93 -6.43 0.33
CA TYR A 53 8.37 -5.16 -0.22
C TYR A 53 8.54 -4.13 0.89
N LEU A 54 9.48 -3.22 0.69
CA LEU A 54 9.74 -2.09 1.56
C LEU A 54 9.00 -0.87 1.02
N ILE A 55 8.11 -0.32 1.85
CA ILE A 55 7.29 0.84 1.55
C ILE A 55 7.76 2.01 2.41
N PRO A 56 8.26 3.11 1.84
CA PRO A 56 8.58 4.30 2.60
C PRO A 56 7.28 5.00 3.01
N THR A 57 7.04 5.08 4.32
CA THR A 57 5.89 5.77 4.90
C THR A 57 6.35 7.01 5.68
N LEU A 58 5.40 7.80 6.19
CA LEU A 58 5.71 8.93 7.08
C LEU A 58 6.36 8.52 8.41
N GLU A 59 6.16 7.26 8.83
CA GLU A 59 6.71 6.69 10.07
C GLU A 59 7.99 5.88 9.82
N GLY A 60 8.53 5.95 8.61
CA GLY A 60 9.69 5.17 8.16
C GLY A 60 9.29 4.02 7.24
N THR A 61 10.27 3.18 6.91
CA THR A 61 10.06 2.06 5.99
C THR A 61 9.26 0.95 6.67
N HIS A 62 8.18 0.53 6.03
CA HIS A 62 7.33 -0.57 6.48
C HIS A 62 7.31 -1.73 5.50
N ASN A 63 7.10 -2.93 6.03
CA ASN A 63 7.01 -4.14 5.24
C ASN A 63 5.58 -4.33 4.71
N MET A 64 5.48 -4.56 3.41
CA MET A 64 4.26 -4.93 2.71
C MET A 64 4.37 -6.39 2.28
N THR A 65 3.41 -7.21 2.72
CA THR A 65 3.37 -8.65 2.46
C THR A 65 2.00 -9.05 1.88
N PRO A 66 1.80 -10.30 1.42
CA PRO A 66 0.48 -10.77 0.97
C PRO A 66 -0.64 -10.68 2.02
N GLY A 67 -0.30 -10.47 3.31
CA GLY A 67 -1.28 -10.24 4.38
C GLY A 67 -1.69 -8.77 4.57
N ASP A 68 -1.27 -7.89 3.66
CA ASP A 68 -1.44 -6.44 3.77
C ASP A 68 -2.20 -5.87 2.56
N MET A 69 -2.90 -4.76 2.82
CA MET A 69 -3.44 -3.82 1.84
C MET A 69 -2.52 -2.60 1.80
N LEU A 70 -2.16 -2.12 0.61
CA LEU A 70 -1.43 -0.86 0.44
C LEU A 70 -2.46 0.27 0.30
N ILE A 71 -2.57 1.11 1.33
CA ILE A 71 -3.52 2.22 1.37
C ILE A 71 -2.84 3.49 0.83
N THR A 72 -3.58 4.26 0.03
CA THR A 72 -3.23 5.65 -0.31
C THR A 72 -4.04 6.60 0.59
N GLY A 73 -3.35 7.34 1.44
CA GLY A 73 -3.92 8.33 2.34
C GLY A 73 -4.32 9.62 1.64
N VAL A 74 -4.95 10.52 2.40
CA VAL A 74 -5.57 11.75 1.85
C VAL A 74 -4.58 12.77 1.32
N SER A 75 -3.31 12.70 1.73
CA SER A 75 -2.24 13.58 1.25
C SER A 75 -1.34 12.87 0.24
N GLY A 76 -1.76 11.70 -0.26
CA GLY A 76 -0.98 10.87 -1.18
C GLY A 76 0.12 10.05 -0.50
N GLU A 77 0.18 10.01 0.83
CA GLU A 77 1.03 9.09 1.57
C GLU A 77 0.59 7.63 1.33
N ILE A 78 1.53 6.69 1.29
CA ILE A 78 1.20 5.27 1.20
C ILE A 78 1.67 4.52 2.45
N TYR A 79 0.90 3.53 2.87
CA TYR A 79 1.25 2.67 3.99
C TYR A 79 0.57 1.30 3.92
N PRO A 80 1.26 0.22 4.32
CA PRO A 80 0.65 -1.09 4.42
C PRO A 80 -0.27 -1.17 5.65
N CYS A 81 -1.38 -1.89 5.51
CA CYS A 81 -2.33 -2.16 6.58
C CYS A 81 -2.72 -3.63 6.54
N LYS A 82 -2.69 -4.33 7.69
CA LYS A 82 -3.09 -5.74 7.75
C LYS A 82 -4.53 -5.90 7.29
N ILE A 83 -4.79 -6.89 6.43
CA ILE A 83 -6.12 -7.11 5.82
C ILE A 83 -7.21 -7.25 6.90
N ASP A 84 -6.92 -7.93 8.01
CA ASP A 84 -7.90 -8.11 9.09
C ASP A 84 -8.22 -6.82 9.84
N ILE A 85 -7.28 -5.88 9.90
CA ILE A 85 -7.49 -4.53 10.44
C ILE A 85 -8.25 -3.71 9.40
N PHE A 86 -7.82 -3.73 8.15
CA PHE A 86 -8.45 -2.98 7.06
C PHE A 86 -9.95 -3.29 6.94
N LEU A 87 -10.34 -4.56 6.92
CA LEU A 87 -11.75 -4.98 6.83
C LEU A 87 -12.59 -4.64 8.07
N LYS A 88 -11.96 -4.37 9.22
CA LYS A 88 -12.65 -3.89 10.42
C LYS A 88 -12.80 -2.37 10.42
N THR A 89 -11.98 -1.65 9.65
CA THR A 89 -11.92 -0.18 9.67
C THR A 89 -12.53 0.47 8.44
N TYR A 90 -12.59 -0.25 7.31
CA TYR A 90 -13.10 0.24 6.04
C TYR A 90 -14.20 -0.66 5.50
N GLU A 91 -15.16 -0.05 4.82
CA GLU A 91 -16.21 -0.72 4.06
C GLU A 91 -16.08 -0.36 2.58
N ALA A 92 -16.45 -1.28 1.69
CA ALA A 92 -16.42 -1.03 0.26
C ALA A 92 -17.49 0.03 -0.10
N VAL A 93 -17.09 1.02 -0.88
CA VAL A 93 -17.98 2.06 -1.41
C VAL A 93 -17.96 1.99 -2.93
N GLU A 94 -19.07 2.37 -3.57
CA GLU A 94 -19.13 2.47 -5.03
C GLU A 94 -18.25 3.63 -5.52
N ALA A 95 -17.50 3.40 -6.60
CA ALA A 95 -16.64 4.38 -7.25
C ALA A 95 -17.43 5.29 -8.22
#